data_AF-A0A7W8NWE7-F1
#
_entry.id   AF-A0A7W8NWE7-F1
#
_cell.length_a   1.000
_cell.length_b   1.000
_cell.length_c   1.000
_cell.angle_alpha   90.00
_cell.angle_beta   90.00
_cell.angle_gamma   90.00
#
_symmetry.space_group_name_H-M   'P 1'
#
loop_
_entity.id
_entity.type
_entity.pdbx_description
1 polymer ?
#
loop_
_entity_poly.entity_id
_entity_poly.type
_entity_poly.pdbx_seq_one_letter_code
_entity_poly.pdbx_strand_id
1 'polypeptide(L)'
;MASLDPLEDRILAFIARAGQEQQRLSVRDLMAQSEFGSPAMLHTRLKSMREKGWIVLADTEDPRRKQVELSQAAWLHFDKLSKCLVQATRNADD
;
A
#
# COMPACT_ATOMS: atom_id res chain seq x y z
N MET A 1 0.86 -10.71 -12.93
CA MET A 1 0.96 -9.83 -11.74
C MET A 1 0.72 -10.70 -10.53
N ALA A 2 1.52 -10.55 -9.46
CA ALA A 2 1.30 -11.31 -8.23
C ALA A 2 -0.13 -11.03 -7.71
N SER A 3 -0.83 -12.04 -7.19
CA SER A 3 -2.15 -11.82 -6.59
C SER A 3 -2.00 -11.00 -5.33
N LEU A 4 -2.89 -10.02 -5.18
CA LEU A 4 -2.98 -9.16 -4.01
C LEU A 4 -4.11 -9.70 -3.11
N ASP A 5 -3.77 -10.12 -1.90
CA ASP A 5 -4.79 -10.60 -0.95
C ASP A 5 -5.57 -9.42 -0.34
N PRO A 6 -6.79 -9.61 0.17
CA PRO A 6 -7.61 -8.50 0.69
C PRO A 6 -6.94 -7.67 1.81
N LEU A 7 -6.12 -8.31 2.65
CA LEU A 7 -5.36 -7.59 3.67
C LEU A 7 -4.21 -6.77 3.06
N GLU A 8 -3.55 -7.28 2.02
CA GLU A 8 -2.50 -6.54 1.32
C GLU A 8 -3.10 -5.31 0.62
N ASP A 9 -4.28 -5.45 0.01
CA ASP A 9 -5.02 -4.34 -0.59
C ASP A 9 -5.39 -3.25 0.43
N ARG A 10 -5.87 -3.64 1.61
CA ARG A 10 -6.12 -2.69 2.72
C ARG A 10 -4.85 -1.98 3.18
N ILE A 11 -3.74 -2.69 3.29
CA ILE A 11 -2.44 -2.08 3.64
C ILE A 11 -1.99 -1.11 2.55
N LEU A 12 -2.13 -1.45 1.27
CA LEU A 12 -1.81 -0.53 0.17
C LEU A 12 -2.69 0.72 0.22
N ALA A 13 -3.98 0.58 0.47
CA ALA A 13 -4.90 1.71 0.59
C ALA A 13 -4.52 2.63 1.77
N PHE A 14 -4.12 2.04 2.90
CA PHE A 14 -3.61 2.78 4.05
C PHE A 14 -2.35 3.58 3.71
N ILE A 15 -1.37 2.96 3.05
CA ILE A 15 -0.14 3.63 2.61
C ILE A 15 -0.46 4.73 1.59
N ALA A 16 -1.37 4.47 0.64
CA ALA A 16 -1.81 5.46 -0.33
C ALA A 16 -2.36 6.70 0.36
N ARG A 17 -3.25 6.51 1.33
CA ARG A 17 -3.87 7.59 2.10
C ARG A 17 -2.84 8.38 2.89
N ALA A 18 -1.94 7.71 3.61
CA ALA A 18 -0.88 8.38 4.36
C ALA A 18 0.03 9.20 3.44
N GLY A 19 0.35 8.68 2.25
CA GLY A 19 1.10 9.40 1.22
C GLY A 19 0.39 10.67 0.72
N GLN A 20 -0.93 10.63 0.53
CA GLN A 20 -1.72 11.82 0.19
C GLN A 20 -1.72 12.87 1.32
N GLU A 21 -1.70 12.41 2.57
CA GLU A 21 -1.58 13.26 3.76
C GLU A 21 -0.12 13.71 4.03
N GLN A 22 0.81 13.43 3.11
CA GLN A 22 2.25 13.72 3.23
C GLN A 22 2.90 13.12 4.50
N GLN A 23 2.29 12.06 5.04
CA GLN A 23 2.81 11.33 6.19
C GLN A 23 3.89 10.36 5.73
N ARG A 24 5.04 10.42 6.40
CA ARG A 24 6.14 9.48 6.19
C ARG A 24 5.90 8.24 7.04
N LEU A 25 5.44 7.15 6.43
CA LEU A 25 5.27 5.87 7.11
C LEU A 25 6.57 5.07 7.08
N SER A 26 7.07 4.66 8.25
CA SER A 26 8.14 3.65 8.34
C SER A 26 7.56 2.25 8.52
N VAL A 27 8.42 1.23 8.36
CA VAL A 27 8.05 -0.16 8.69
C VAL A 27 7.56 -0.28 10.13
N ARG A 28 8.15 0.48 11.06
CA ARG A 28 7.75 0.47 12.47
C ARG A 28 6.34 1.02 12.67
N ASP A 29 5.98 2.07 11.95
CA ASP A 29 4.66 2.70 12.05
C ASP A 29 3.57 1.77 11.53
N LEU A 30 3.85 1.06 10.43
CA LEU A 30 2.95 0.02 9.92
C LEU A 30 2.84 -1.16 10.88
N MET A 31 3.93 -1.62 11.49
CA MET A 31 3.91 -2.68 12.50
C MET A 31 3.15 -2.30 13.78
N ALA A 32 3.00 -1.00 14.05
CA ALA A 32 2.21 -0.49 15.17
C ALA A 32 0.70 -0.46 14.87
N GLN A 33 0.29 -0.64 13.61
CA GLN A 33 -1.12 -0.70 13.22
C GLN A 33 -1.72 -2.08 13.55
N SER A 34 -2.17 -2.24 14.79
CA SER A 34 -2.77 -3.47 15.29
C SER A 34 -4.04 -3.88 14.52
N GLU A 35 -4.68 -2.95 13.81
CA GLU A 35 -5.82 -3.23 12.92
C GLU A 35 -5.48 -4.21 11.77
N PHE A 36 -4.21 -4.26 11.35
CA PHE A 36 -3.77 -5.16 10.28
C PHE A 36 -3.17 -6.47 10.80
N GLY A 37 -2.99 -6.62 12.11
CA GLY A 37 -2.51 -7.83 12.75
C GLY A 37 -1.37 -7.59 13.75
N SER A 38 -0.73 -8.69 14.18
CA SER A 38 0.40 -8.62 15.11
C SER A 38 1.66 -8.07 14.42
N PRO A 39 2.60 -7.45 15.16
CA PRO A 39 3.82 -6.89 14.59
C PRO A 39 4.66 -7.91 13.78
N ALA A 40 4.76 -9.15 14.27
CA ALA A 40 5.51 -10.21 13.59
C ALA A 40 4.84 -10.64 12.26
N MET A 41 3.51 -10.69 12.25
CA MET A 41 2.73 -10.97 11.04
C MET A 41 2.90 -9.84 10.03
N LEU A 42 2.80 -8.58 10.47
CA LEU A 42 2.96 -7.41 9.61
C LEU A 42 4.36 -7.31 9.03
N HIS A 43 5.40 -7.57 9.82
CA HIS A 43 6.76 -7.63 9.31
C HIS A 43 6.91 -8.65 8.18
N THR A 44 6.40 -9.86 8.38
CA THR A 44 6.41 -10.92 7.35
C THR A 44 5.60 -10.52 6.11
N ARG A 45 4.45 -9.87 6.32
CA ARG A 45 3.56 -9.40 5.24
C ARG A 45 4.20 -8.30 4.41
N LEU A 46 4.77 -7.27 5.05
CA LEU A 46 5.46 -6.17 4.38
C LEU A 46 6.67 -6.68 3.59
N LYS A 47 7.41 -7.66 4.15
CA LYS A 47 8.49 -8.32 3.41
C LYS A 47 7.97 -9.00 2.14
N SER A 48 6.89 -9.78 2.22
CA SER A 48 6.26 -10.42 1.06
C SER A 48 5.74 -9.40 0.04
N MET A 49 5.07 -8.33 0.48
CA MET A 49 4.59 -7.26 -0.41
C MET A 49 5.74 -6.55 -1.14
N ARG A 50 6.89 -6.37 -0.48
CA ARG A 50 8.10 -5.83 -1.10
C ARG A 50 8.66 -6.79 -2.16
N GLU A 51 8.75 -8.09 -1.85
CA GLU A 51 9.22 -9.12 -2.78
C GLU A 51 8.29 -9.26 -4.00
N LYS A 52 6.98 -9.11 -3.80
CA LYS A 52 5.97 -9.03 -4.86
C LYS A 52 6.03 -7.73 -5.68
N GLY A 53 6.79 -6.73 -5.23
CA GLY A 53 6.95 -5.45 -5.90
C GLY A 53 5.78 -4.48 -5.70
N TRP A 54 4.98 -4.64 -4.64
CA TRP A 54 3.86 -3.74 -4.32
C TRP A 54 4.30 -2.51 -3.53
N ILE A 55 5.33 -2.65 -2.71
CA ILE A 55 5.91 -1.56 -1.93
C ILE A 55 7.41 -1.45 -2.17
N VAL A 56 7.94 -0.26 -1.96
CA VAL A 56 9.38 0.01 -1.97
C VAL A 56 9.79 0.67 -0.66
N LEU A 57 11.05 0.47 -0.28
CA LEU A 57 11.65 1.17 0.85
C LEU A 57 12.52 2.29 0.30
N ALA A 58 12.02 3.52 0.39
CA ALA A 58 12.76 4.71 0.02
C ALA A 58 13.66 5.15 1.17
N ASP A 59 14.87 5.59 0.85
CA ASP A 59 15.73 6.24 1.84
C ASP A 59 15.20 7.65 2.11
N THR A 60 15.26 8.07 3.37
CA THR A 60 14.90 9.43 3.76
C THR A 60 16.16 10.25 4.07
N GLU A 61 15.98 11.55 4.31
CA GLU A 61 17.04 12.46 4.77
C GLU A 61 17.75 11.93 6.04
N ASP A 62 17.06 11.11 6.83
CA ASP A 62 17.67 10.30 7.88
C ASP A 62 17.95 8.88 7.32
N PRO A 63 19.22 8.51 7.07
CA PRO A 63 19.58 7.18 6.55
C PRO A 63 19.21 6.04 7.52
N ARG A 64 18.85 6.35 8.77
CA ARG A 64 18.39 5.38 9.77
C ARG A 64 16.89 5.09 9.64
N ARG A 65 16.16 5.84 8.82
CA ARG A 65 14.71 5.69 8.63
C ARG A 65 14.40 5.43 7.16
N LYS A 66 14.01 4.19 6.87
CA LYS A 66 13.43 3.84 5.57
C LYS A 66 11.94 4.12 5.58
N GLN A 67 11.47 4.83 4.57
CA GLN A 67 10.07 5.11 4.33
C GLN A 67 9.47 4.03 3.44
N VAL A 68 8.27 3.59 3.77
CA VAL A 68 7.49 2.68 2.95
C VAL A 68 6.68 3.50 1.96
N GLU A 69 6.86 3.21 0.67
CA GLU A 69 6.13 3.85 -0.41
C GLU A 69 5.50 2.81 -1.34
N LEU A 70 4.45 3.24 -2.04
CA LEU A 70 3.83 2.44 -3.08
C LEU A 70 4.75 2.37 -4.30
N SER A 71 4.89 1.16 -4.85
CA SER A 71 5.56 1.00 -6.13
C SER A 71 4.69 1.51 -7.29
N GLN A 72 5.29 1.64 -8.47
CA GLN A 72 4.53 1.94 -9.70
C GLN A 72 3.45 0.88 -9.98
N ALA A 73 3.67 -0.39 -9.64
CA ALA A 73 2.69 -1.45 -9.82
C ALA A 73 1.46 -1.25 -8.93
N ALA A 74 1.66 -0.80 -7.67
CA ALA A 74 0.55 -0.46 -6.78
C ALA A 74 -0.24 0.74 -7.29
N TRP A 75 0.43 1.78 -7.80
CA TRP A 75 -0.26 2.91 -8.42
C TRP A 75 -1.09 2.50 -9.64
N LEU A 76 -0.55 1.64 -10.51
CA LEU A 76 -1.29 1.10 -11.66
C LEU A 76 -2.49 0.25 -11.25
N HIS A 77 -2.42 -0.44 -10.11
CA HIS A 77 -3.57 -1.16 -9.53
C HIS A 77 -4.68 -0.18 -9.13
N PHE A 78 -4.35 0.90 -8.42
CA PHE A 78 -5.32 1.93 -8.06
C PHE A 78 -5.93 2.65 -9.28
N ASP A 79 -5.13 2.94 -10.31
CA ASP A 79 -5.64 3.54 -11.56
C ASP A 79 -6.67 2.62 -12.25
N LYS A 80 -6.39 1.31 -12.31
CA LYS A 80 -7.36 0.32 -12.84
C LYS A 80 -8.64 0.27 -12.01
N LEU A 81 -8.53 0.24 -10.69
CA LEU A 81 -9.69 0.25 -9.78
C LEU A 81 -10.55 1.50 -9.97
N SER A 82 -9.91 2.68 -10.06
CA SER A 82 -10.60 3.95 -10.29
C SER A 82 -11.34 3.95 -11.63
N LYS A 83 -10.69 3.47 -12.71
CA LYS A 83 -11.32 3.35 -14.03
C LYS A 83 -12.55 2.44 -14.02
N CYS A 84 -12.47 1.28 -13.39
CA CYS A 84 -13.60 0.36 -13.27
C CYS A 84 -14.77 1.00 -12.49
N LEU A 85 -14.48 1.72 -11.41
CA LEU A 85 -15.49 2.41 -10.62
C LEU A 85 -16.21 3.50 -11.43
N VAL A 86 -15.45 4.35 -12.13
CA VAL A 86 -16.01 5.43 -12.96
C VAL A 86 -16.86 4.85 -14.11
N GLN A 87 -16.40 3.76 -14.74
CA GLN A 87 -17.17 3.08 -15.78
C GLN A 87 -18.48 2.49 -15.24
N ALA A 88 -18.45 1.86 -14.06
CA ALA A 88 -19.65 1.32 -13.43
C ALA A 88 -20.67 2.41 -13.09
N THR A 89 -20.22 3.58 -12.62
CA THR A 89 -21.10 4.72 -12.37
C THR A 89 -21.66 5.34 -13.66
N ARG A 90 -20.94 5.22 -14.79
CA ARG A 90 -21.38 5.76 -16.08
C ARG A 90 -22.44 4.91 -16.77
N ASN A 91 -22.45 3.61 -16.50
CA ASN A 91 -23.38 2.65 -17.10
C ASN A 91 -24.64 2.41 -16.25
N ALA A 92 -24.77 3.09 -15.10
CA ALA A 92 -25.93 2.99 -14.22
C ALA A 92 -27.04 4.01 -14.56
N ASP A 93 -26.82 4.86 -15.58
CA ASP A 93 -27.71 5.92 -16.03
C ASP A 93 -28.31 5.66 -17.45
N ASP A 94 -28.18 4.45 -18.00
CA ASP A 94 -28.76 4.03 -19.31
C ASP A 94 -29.89 2.98 -19.15
#